data_AF-A0A2A3H487-F1
#
_entry.id   AF-A0A2A3H487-F1
#
_cell.length_a   1.000
_cell.length_b   1.000
_cell.length_c   1.000
_cell.angle_alpha   90.00
_cell.angle_beta   90.00
_cell.angle_gamma   90.00
#
_symmetry.space_group_name_H-M   'P 1'
#
loop_
_entity.id
_entity.type
_entity.pdbx_description
1 polymer ?
#
loop_
_entity_poly.entity_id
_entity_poly.type
_entity_poly.pdbx_seq_one_letter_code
_entity_poly.pdbx_strand_id
1 'polypeptide(L)'
;MRRQPPDAIAWSEAPDPVLALALGELAFYERVRDSARLWYRVSELGALATSSATVVAAGLHAPAWLTAIIAGGALFFTGFRQVFAHGPRYVLASQSRETLRRAVNRYRLLPEADRDETARRELLAAIEQVGDEELRQWAEQRSRATQGGTDPTGGPALP
;
A
#
# COMPACT_ATOMS: atom_id res chain seq x y z
N MET A 1 -3.73 -1.52 -8.26
CA MET A 1 -2.35 -2.01 -8.39
C MET A 1 -2.41 -3.44 -8.89
N ARG A 2 -2.15 -3.68 -10.17
CA ARG A 2 -1.91 -5.06 -10.64
C ARG A 2 -0.52 -5.46 -10.16
N ARG A 3 -0.38 -6.61 -9.50
CA ARG A 3 0.93 -7.27 -9.40
C ARG A 3 1.39 -7.45 -10.84
N GLN A 4 2.46 -6.77 -11.24
CA GLN A 4 3.14 -7.15 -12.45
C GLN A 4 3.90 -8.42 -12.07
N PRO A 5 3.54 -9.58 -12.63
CA PRO A 5 4.29 -10.79 -12.32
C PRO A 5 5.76 -10.47 -12.65
N PRO A 6 6.72 -10.82 -11.77
CA PRO A 6 8.13 -10.73 -12.13
C PRO A 6 8.29 -11.40 -13.50
N ASP A 7 9.03 -10.78 -14.42
CA ASP A 7 9.14 -11.22 -15.82
C ASP A 7 9.28 -12.75 -15.84
N ALA A 8 8.22 -13.43 -16.27
CA ALA A 8 8.00 -14.84 -15.93
C ALA A 8 9.15 -15.75 -16.43
N ILE A 9 9.80 -15.29 -17.49
CA ILE A 9 10.93 -15.91 -18.15
C ILE A 9 12.24 -15.58 -17.42
N ALA A 10 12.40 -14.35 -16.93
CA ALA A 10 13.66 -13.88 -16.35
C ALA A 10 14.01 -14.52 -15.00
N TRP A 11 13.02 -14.82 -14.16
CA TRP A 11 13.29 -15.48 -12.86
C TRP A 11 13.40 -17.00 -12.99
N SER A 12 12.71 -17.62 -13.94
CA SER A 12 12.75 -19.08 -14.14
C SER A 12 14.05 -19.56 -14.80
N GLU A 13 14.70 -18.70 -15.58
CA GLU A 13 16.02 -18.95 -16.19
C GLU A 13 17.21 -18.62 -15.27
N ALA A 14 16.98 -18.06 -14.09
CA ALA A 14 18.03 -17.71 -13.15
C ALA A 14 18.72 -18.96 -12.55
N PRO A 15 20.01 -18.89 -12.16
CA PRO A 15 20.72 -20.01 -11.53
C PRO A 15 20.01 -20.53 -10.25
N ASP A 16 19.31 -19.63 -9.56
CA ASP A 16 18.45 -19.94 -8.43
C ASP A 16 17.08 -19.25 -8.64
N PRO A 17 16.09 -19.96 -9.20
CA PRO A 17 14.83 -19.36 -9.59
C PRO A 17 13.97 -18.94 -8.39
N VAL A 18 14.06 -19.66 -7.27
CA VAL A 18 13.29 -19.34 -6.05
C VAL A 18 13.86 -18.07 -5.40
N LEU A 19 15.18 -17.94 -5.37
CA LEU A 19 15.80 -16.70 -4.90
C LEU A 19 15.49 -15.52 -5.83
N ALA A 20 15.51 -15.72 -7.15
CA ALA A 20 15.16 -14.67 -8.12
C ALA A 20 13.71 -14.18 -7.93
N LEU A 21 12.77 -15.12 -7.74
CA LEU A 21 11.38 -14.80 -7.41
C LEU A 21 11.28 -13.99 -6.11
N ALA A 22 11.94 -14.43 -5.03
CA ALA A 22 11.93 -13.75 -3.74
C ALA A 22 12.45 -12.30 -3.84
N LEU A 23 13.49 -12.07 -4.63
CA LEU A 23 14.05 -10.72 -4.86
C LEU A 23 13.11 -9.84 -5.68
N GLY A 24 12.42 -10.41 -6.67
CA GLY A 24 11.39 -9.72 -7.43
C GLY A 24 10.25 -9.22 -6.54
N GLU A 25 9.74 -10.08 -5.66
CA GLU A 25 8.72 -9.74 -4.66
C GLU A 25 9.22 -8.68 -3.68
N LEU A 26 10.46 -8.80 -3.19
CA LEU A 26 11.05 -7.82 -2.28
C LEU A 26 11.17 -6.43 -2.92
N ALA A 27 11.60 -6.37 -4.19
CA ALA A 27 11.68 -5.13 -4.94
C ALA A 27 10.29 -4.54 -5.23
N PHE A 28 9.27 -5.38 -5.44
CA PHE A 28 7.89 -4.93 -5.55
C PHE A 28 7.43 -4.24 -4.26
N TYR A 29 7.63 -4.87 -3.10
CA TYR A 29 7.22 -4.28 -1.83
C TYR A 29 7.98 -2.99 -1.49
N GLU A 30 9.24 -2.87 -1.90
CA GLU A 30 9.99 -1.61 -1.80
C GLU A 30 9.36 -0.48 -2.61
N ARG A 31 9.05 -0.74 -3.88
CA ARG A 31 8.40 0.26 -4.76
C ARG A 31 7.04 0.68 -4.22
N VAL A 32 6.25 -0.27 -3.73
CA VAL A 32 4.93 0.00 -3.13
C VAL A 32 5.08 0.86 -1.88
N ARG A 33 6.01 0.52 -0.99
CA ARG A 33 6.29 1.27 0.24
C ARG A 33 6.71 2.70 -0.06
N ASP A 34 7.64 2.89 -0.99
CA ASP A 34 8.19 4.20 -1.31
C ASP A 34 7.16 5.08 -2.04
N SER A 35 6.37 4.47 -2.95
CA SER A 35 5.24 5.16 -3.58
C SER A 35 4.19 5.57 -2.56
N ALA A 36 3.85 4.69 -1.59
CA ALA A 36 2.89 5.02 -0.54
C ALA A 36 3.36 6.20 0.33
N ARG A 37 4.66 6.29 0.63
CA ARG A 37 5.25 7.45 1.34
C ARG A 37 5.11 8.73 0.53
N LEU A 38 5.41 8.69 -0.76
CA LEU A 38 5.28 9.85 -1.64
C LEU A 38 3.82 10.34 -1.68
N TRP A 39 2.87 9.45 -1.93
CA TRP A 39 1.46 9.81 -2.00
C TRP A 39 0.90 10.31 -0.67
N TYR A 40 1.31 9.72 0.45
CA TYR A 40 0.94 10.22 1.76
C TYR A 40 1.40 11.67 1.95
N ARG A 41 2.69 11.96 1.69
CA ARG A 41 3.23 13.32 1.79
C ARG A 41 2.55 14.30 0.85
N VAL A 42 2.32 13.91 -0.40
CA VAL A 42 1.64 14.75 -1.39
C VAL A 42 0.21 15.08 -0.94
N SER A 43 -0.50 14.11 -0.36
CA SER A 43 -1.87 14.33 0.11
C SER A 43 -1.94 15.25 1.33
N GLU A 44 -1.04 15.08 2.31
CA GLU A 44 -0.96 15.94 3.50
C GLU A 44 -0.55 17.36 3.14
N LEU A 45 0.51 17.52 2.32
CA LEU A 45 0.96 18.83 1.86
C LEU A 45 -0.09 19.52 0.99
N GLY A 46 -0.79 18.76 0.14
CA GLY A 46 -1.89 19.26 -0.67
C GLY A 46 -3.04 19.80 0.18
N ALA A 47 -3.47 19.05 1.20
CA ALA A 47 -4.52 19.48 2.13
C ALA A 47 -4.12 20.76 2.87
N LEU A 48 -2.89 20.83 3.39
CA LEU A 48 -2.34 22.02 4.06
C LEU A 48 -2.26 23.23 3.12
N ALA A 49 -1.80 23.02 1.90
CA ALA A 49 -1.69 24.07 0.89
C ALA A 49 -3.07 24.63 0.53
N THR A 50 -4.06 23.76 0.27
CA THR A 50 -5.43 24.21 -0.04
C THR A 50 -6.10 24.92 1.13
N SER A 51 -5.88 24.45 2.36
CA SER A 51 -6.43 25.11 3.55
C SER A 51 -5.83 26.51 3.75
N SER A 52 -4.52 26.63 3.60
CA SER A 52 -3.82 27.92 3.72
C SER A 52 -4.21 28.88 2.59
N ALA A 53 -4.30 28.38 1.36
CA ALA A 53 -4.72 29.17 0.20
C ALA A 53 -6.14 29.71 0.33
N THR A 54 -7.03 28.97 1.00
CA THR A 54 -8.42 29.42 1.26
C THR A 54 -8.43 30.72 2.09
N VAL A 55 -7.60 30.79 3.14
CA VAL A 55 -7.49 31.96 4.01
C VAL A 55 -6.96 33.17 3.23
N VAL A 56 -5.93 32.96 2.41
CA VAL A 56 -5.34 34.02 1.58
C VAL A 56 -6.35 34.52 0.54
N ALA A 57 -7.05 33.61 -0.14
CA ALA A 57 -8.05 33.96 -1.14
C ALA A 57 -9.22 34.74 -0.54
N ALA A 58 -9.67 34.38 0.67
CA ALA A 58 -10.68 35.13 1.39
C ALA A 58 -10.22 36.55 1.75
N GLY A 59 -9.00 36.70 2.26
CA GLY A 59 -8.41 37.99 2.63
C GLY A 59 -8.16 38.93 1.44
N LEU A 60 -7.89 38.39 0.27
CA LEU A 60 -7.68 39.17 -0.97
C LEU A 60 -8.97 39.42 -1.77
N HIS A 61 -10.13 38.98 -1.27
CA HIS A 61 -11.40 39.02 -2.00
C HIS A 61 -11.28 38.41 -3.41
N ALA A 62 -10.62 37.25 -3.48
CA ALA A 62 -10.36 36.56 -4.72
C ALA A 62 -11.65 36.22 -5.49
N PRO A 63 -11.60 36.21 -6.83
CA PRO A 63 -12.75 35.89 -7.67
C PRO A 63 -13.25 34.46 -7.42
N ALA A 64 -14.57 34.27 -7.56
CA ALA A 64 -15.26 33.03 -7.19
C ALA A 64 -14.71 31.76 -7.85
N TRP A 65 -14.18 31.85 -9.07
CA TRP A 65 -13.58 30.70 -9.75
C TRP A 65 -12.31 30.21 -9.03
N LEU A 66 -11.52 31.11 -8.43
CA LEU A 66 -10.28 30.76 -7.75
C LEU A 66 -10.56 30.10 -6.41
N THR A 67 -11.51 30.64 -5.64
CA THR A 67 -11.94 30.05 -4.37
C THR A 67 -12.58 28.68 -4.58
N ALA A 68 -13.34 28.49 -5.66
CA ALA A 68 -13.91 27.20 -6.04
C ALA A 68 -12.83 26.15 -6.36
N ILE A 69 -11.76 26.51 -7.09
CA ILE A 69 -10.64 25.61 -7.37
C ILE A 69 -9.95 25.18 -6.07
N ILE A 70 -9.69 26.13 -5.16
CA ILE A 70 -9.02 25.87 -3.88
C ILE A 70 -9.87 24.93 -3.02
N ALA A 71 -11.17 25.22 -2.90
CA ALA A 71 -12.11 24.39 -2.15
C ALA A 71 -12.25 22.98 -2.75
N GLY A 72 -12.33 22.89 -4.09
CA GLY A 72 -12.34 21.63 -4.83
C GLY A 72 -11.07 20.82 -4.59
N GLY A 73 -9.91 21.47 -4.55
CA GLY A 73 -8.64 20.85 -4.19
C GLY A 73 -8.66 20.25 -2.78
N ALA A 74 -9.19 20.97 -1.79
CA ALA A 74 -9.29 20.47 -0.42
C ALA A 74 -10.19 19.21 -0.33
N LEU A 75 -11.33 19.22 -1.02
CA LEU A 75 -12.21 18.05 -1.12
C LEU A 75 -11.53 16.90 -1.85
N PHE A 76 -10.79 17.18 -2.92
CA PHE A 76 -10.02 16.18 -3.64
C PHE A 76 -9.00 15.50 -2.73
N PHE A 77 -8.17 16.25 -2.00
CA PHE A 77 -7.17 15.66 -1.10
C PHE A 77 -7.81 14.86 0.03
N THR A 78 -8.95 15.32 0.54
CA THR A 78 -9.73 14.61 1.55
C THR A 78 -10.25 13.27 1.01
N GLY A 79 -10.90 13.27 -0.16
CA GLY A 79 -11.38 12.05 -0.81
C GLY A 79 -10.26 11.12 -1.25
N PHE A 80 -9.16 11.68 -1.76
CA PHE A 80 -7.96 10.94 -2.15
C PHE A 80 -7.37 10.16 -0.97
N ARG A 81 -7.28 10.79 0.22
CA ARG A 81 -6.86 10.12 1.45
C ARG A 81 -7.77 8.95 1.82
N GLN A 82 -9.08 9.13 1.67
CA GLN A 82 -10.10 8.14 2.01
C GLN A 82 -10.10 6.94 1.04
N VAL A 83 -9.99 7.20 -0.27
CA VAL A 83 -10.02 6.16 -1.31
C VAL A 83 -8.77 5.29 -1.27
N PHE A 84 -7.60 5.90 -1.07
CA PHE A 84 -6.34 5.18 -1.24
C PHE A 84 -5.74 4.62 0.05
N ALA A 85 -6.20 5.06 1.23
CA ALA A 85 -5.78 4.55 2.54
C ALA A 85 -4.26 4.28 2.62
N HIS A 86 -3.45 5.26 2.22
CA HIS A 86 -2.01 5.09 2.03
C HIS A 86 -1.25 4.66 3.29
N GLY A 87 -1.75 5.04 4.48
CA GLY A 87 -1.18 4.66 5.78
C GLY A 87 -1.25 3.15 6.05
N PRO A 88 -2.45 2.55 6.14
CA PRO A 88 -2.60 1.10 6.30
C PRO A 88 -1.84 0.28 5.25
N ARG A 89 -1.83 0.74 4.00
CA ARG A 89 -1.07 0.09 2.91
C ARG A 89 0.43 0.14 3.10
N TYR A 90 0.98 1.25 3.59
CA TYR A 90 2.40 1.38 3.88
C TYR A 90 2.84 0.40 4.99
N VAL A 91 2.04 0.27 6.05
CA VAL A 91 2.36 -0.62 7.17
C VAL A 91 2.36 -2.07 6.69
N LEU A 92 1.32 -2.47 5.95
CA LEU A 92 1.22 -3.82 5.41
C LEU A 92 2.40 -4.15 4.47
N ALA A 93 2.68 -3.28 3.49
CA ALA A 93 3.81 -3.49 2.59
C ALA A 93 5.17 -3.52 3.33
N SER A 94 5.32 -2.74 4.40
CA SER A 94 6.54 -2.74 5.22
C SER A 94 6.68 -4.04 6.02
N GLN A 95 5.58 -4.57 6.56
CA GLN A 95 5.55 -5.85 7.26
C GLN A 95 5.87 -7.00 6.31
N SER A 96 5.19 -7.09 5.16
CA SER A 96 5.43 -8.10 4.12
C SER A 96 6.89 -8.09 3.65
N ARG A 97 7.43 -6.88 3.37
CA ARG A 97 8.85 -6.71 3.01
C ARG A 97 9.78 -7.24 4.09
N GLU A 98 9.53 -6.90 5.35
CA GLU A 98 10.43 -7.28 6.44
C GLU A 98 10.43 -8.79 6.68
N THR A 99 9.25 -9.42 6.64
CA THR A 99 9.12 -10.88 6.71
C THR A 99 9.88 -11.56 5.58
N LEU A 100 9.66 -11.12 4.33
CA LEU A 100 10.32 -11.69 3.16
C LEU A 100 11.84 -11.43 3.19
N ARG A 101 12.28 -10.24 3.59
CA ARG A 101 13.70 -9.89 3.75
C ARG A 101 14.41 -10.82 4.73
N ARG A 102 13.76 -11.16 5.84
CA ARG A 102 14.32 -12.10 6.83
C ARG A 102 14.44 -13.51 6.26
N ALA A 103 13.46 -13.98 5.49
CA ALA A 103 13.51 -15.28 4.82
C ALA A 103 14.65 -15.33 3.78
N VAL A 104 14.76 -14.31 2.93
CA VAL A 104 15.85 -14.18 1.95
C VAL A 104 17.21 -14.14 2.62
N ASN A 105 17.35 -13.38 3.71
CA ASN A 105 18.60 -13.31 4.46
C ASN A 105 18.96 -14.67 5.05
N ARG A 106 18.01 -15.40 5.64
CA ARG A 106 18.23 -16.75 6.17
C ARG A 106 18.71 -17.70 5.09
N TYR A 107 18.06 -17.67 3.92
CA TYR A 107 18.45 -18.48 2.77
C TYR A 107 19.87 -18.16 2.27
N ARG A 108 20.21 -16.87 2.17
CA ARG A 108 21.55 -16.44 1.71
C ARG A 108 22.66 -16.73 2.71
N LEU A 109 22.34 -16.80 4.00
CA LEU A 109 23.31 -17.15 5.05
C LEU A 109 23.69 -18.64 5.01
N LEU A 110 22.92 -19.50 4.34
CA LEU A 110 23.31 -20.88 4.09
C LEU A 110 24.51 -20.91 3.12
N PRO A 111 25.53 -21.74 3.41
CA PRO A 111 26.57 -22.10 2.45
C PRO A 111 25.95 -22.60 1.14
N GLU A 112 26.60 -22.36 0.00
CA GLU A 112 26.04 -22.77 -1.31
C GLU A 112 25.78 -24.28 -1.39
N ALA A 113 26.59 -25.10 -0.71
CA ALA A 113 26.40 -26.54 -0.61
C ALA A 113 25.13 -26.95 0.15
N ASP A 114 24.66 -26.11 1.07
CA ASP A 114 23.47 -26.34 1.91
C ASP A 114 22.21 -25.67 1.35
N ARG A 115 22.30 -24.98 0.19
CA ARG A 115 21.15 -24.41 -0.53
C ARG A 115 20.44 -25.45 -1.37
N ASP A 116 20.07 -26.54 -0.71
CA ASP A 116 19.42 -27.69 -1.28
C ASP A 116 17.93 -27.45 -1.57
N GLU A 117 17.26 -28.49 -2.05
CA GLU A 117 15.82 -28.43 -2.33
C GLU A 117 14.97 -28.17 -1.07
N THR A 118 15.47 -28.52 0.11
CA THR A 118 14.79 -28.23 1.38
C THR A 118 14.81 -26.73 1.67
N ALA A 119 15.99 -26.11 1.59
CA ALA A 119 16.13 -24.66 1.75
C ALA A 119 15.30 -23.87 0.72
N ARG A 120 15.23 -24.37 -0.53
CA ARG A 120 14.40 -23.77 -1.59
C ARG A 120 12.92 -23.85 -1.26
N ARG A 121 12.43 -25.01 -0.80
CA ARG A 121 11.03 -25.18 -0.38
C ARG A 121 10.67 -24.30 0.82
N GLU A 122 11.57 -24.14 1.78
CA GLU A 122 11.36 -23.23 2.91
C GLU A 122 11.22 -21.76 2.46
N LEU A 123 12.07 -21.32 1.52
CA LEU A 123 11.97 -19.98 0.96
C LEU A 123 10.67 -19.78 0.17
N LEU A 124 10.27 -20.78 -0.62
CA LEU A 124 9.00 -20.74 -1.36
C LEU A 124 7.80 -20.66 -0.43
N ALA A 125 7.76 -21.49 0.62
CA ALA A 125 6.72 -21.47 1.63
C ALA A 125 6.62 -20.10 2.32
N ALA A 126 7.77 -19.45 2.56
CA ALA A 126 7.78 -18.09 3.11
C ALA A 126 7.20 -17.04 2.16
N ILE A 127 7.46 -17.15 0.84
CA ILE A 127 6.85 -16.30 -0.19
C ILE A 127 5.32 -16.46 -0.20
N GLU A 128 4.86 -17.71 -0.26
CA GLU A 128 3.43 -18.04 -0.28
C GLU A 128 2.72 -17.54 0.98
N GLN A 129 3.32 -17.76 2.16
CA GLN A 129 2.77 -17.30 3.43
C GLN A 129 2.59 -15.77 3.47
N VAL A 130 3.54 -15.00 2.93
CA VAL A 130 3.38 -13.53 2.84
C VAL A 130 2.21 -13.18 1.92
N GLY A 131 2.08 -13.87 0.78
CA GLY A 131 0.97 -13.67 -0.15
C GLY A 131 -0.39 -13.97 0.45
N ASP A 132 -0.51 -15.08 1.18
CA ASP A 132 -1.75 -15.52 1.83
C ASP A 132 -2.15 -14.58 2.96
N GLU A 133 -1.19 -14.13 3.76
CA GLU A 133 -1.43 -13.18 4.84
C GLU A 133 -1.95 -11.84 4.30
N GLU A 134 -1.39 -11.35 3.18
CA GLU A 134 -1.90 -10.15 2.52
C GLU A 134 -3.33 -10.31 2.02
N LEU A 135 -3.64 -11.45 1.40
CA LEU A 135 -4.98 -11.74 0.90
C LEU A 135 -5.99 -11.80 2.05
N ARG A 136 -5.62 -12.45 3.16
CA ARG A 136 -6.43 -12.53 4.38
C ARG A 136 -6.72 -11.15 4.95
N GLN A 137 -5.68 -10.31 5.10
CA GLN A 137 -5.85 -8.95 5.61
C GLN A 137 -6.72 -8.08 4.68
N TRP A 138 -6.59 -8.26 3.36
CA TRP A 138 -7.47 -7.58 2.40
C TRP A 138 -8.93 -8.00 2.55
N ALA A 139 -9.19 -9.30 2.70
CA ALA A 139 -10.54 -9.82 2.91
C ALA A 139 -11.15 -9.28 4.21
N GLU A 140 -10.37 -9.24 5.31
CA GLU A 140 -10.79 -8.69 6.60
C GLU A 140 -11.08 -7.18 6.56
N GLN A 141 -10.25 -6.40 5.85
CA GLN A 141 -10.51 -4.97 5.69
C GLN A 141 -11.80 -4.73 4.90
N ARG A 142 -12.05 -5.55 3.86
CA ARG A 142 -13.25 -5.42 3.03
C ARG A 142 -14.52 -5.81 3.79
N SER A 143 -14.47 -6.86 4.61
CA SER A 143 -15.62 -7.31 5.40
C SER A 143 -16.02 -6.29 6.47
N ARG A 144 -15.05 -5.69 7.16
CA ARG A 144 -15.29 -4.59 8.13
C ARG A 144 -15.90 -3.36 7.48
N ALA A 145 -15.42 -2.97 6.30
CA ALA A 145 -15.97 -1.83 5.56
C ALA A 145 -17.43 -2.04 5.13
N THR A 146 -17.83 -3.28 4.83
CA THR A 146 -19.22 -3.61 4.47
C THR A 146 -20.14 -3.66 5.70
N GLN A 147 -19.65 -4.17 6.85
CA GLN A 147 -20.43 -4.24 8.09
C GLN A 147 -20.65 -2.87 8.77
N GLY A 148 -19.72 -1.93 8.60
CA GLY A 148 -19.89 -0.55 9.10
C GLY A 148 -20.83 0.33 8.26
N GLY A 149 -21.34 -0.17 7.12
CA GLY A 149 -22.20 0.58 6.19
C GLY A 149 -23.70 0.34 6.38
N THR A 150 -24.10 -0.56 7.28
CA THR A 150 -25.52 -0.87 7.58
C THR A 150 -25.94 -0.29 8.92
N ASP A 151 -26.20 1.02 8.97
CA ASP A 151 -27.28 1.55 9.80
C ASP A 151 -27.91 2.81 9.18
N PRO A 152 -28.95 2.66 8.32
CA PRO A 152 -29.77 3.76 7.86
C PRO A 152 -31.05 3.98 8.70
N THR A 153 -31.17 3.43 9.91
CA THR A 153 -32.42 3.47 10.71
C THR A 153 -32.29 4.24 12.03
N GLY A 154 -31.57 5.36 12.01
CA GLY A 154 -31.65 6.39 13.04
C GLY A 154 -32.61 7.53 12.65
N GLY A 155 -33.88 7.22 12.36
CA GLY A 155 -34.89 8.25 12.12
C GLY A 155 -35.21 9.00 13.43
N PRO A 156 -35.32 10.35 13.43
CA PRO A 156 -35.65 11.09 14.63
C PRO A 156 -37.06 10.72 15.13
N ALA A 157 -37.17 10.37 16.41
CA ALA A 157 -38.46 10.30 17.09
C ALA A 157 -39.07 11.70 17.11
N LEU A 158 -40.16 11.89 16.35
CA LEU A 158 -40.94 13.12 16.41
C LEU A 158 -41.80 13.12 17.69
N PRO A 159 -41.98 14.29 18.34
CA PRO A 159 -42.87 14.47 19.48
C PRO A 159 -44.36 14.38 19.10
#